data_AF-D3XA92-F1
#
_entry.id   AF-D3XA92-F1
#
_cell.length_a   1.000
_cell.length_b   1.000
_cell.length_c   1.000
_cell.angle_alpha   90.00
_cell.angle_beta   90.00
_cell.angle_gamma   90.00
#
_symmetry.space_group_name_H-M   'P 1'
#
loop_
_entity.id
_entity.type
_entity.pdbx_description
1 polymer ?
#
loop_
_entity_poly.entity_id
_entity_poly.type
_entity_poly.pdbx_seq_one_letter_code
_entity_poly.pdbx_strand_id
1 'polypeptide(L)'
;DAQHVEEAEKLGLDYMDVEGLKKMNNKNKKLVKKLAKKYHAFLASEAIIKQIPRLLGPGLNKAGKFPTLVSHQESLEGKVNET
;
A
#
# COMPACT_ATOMS: atom_id res chain seq x y z
N ASP A 1 -8.63 -1.67 4.17
CA ASP A 1 -10.09 -1.93 4.17
C ASP A 1 -10.83 -0.61 4.25
N ALA A 2 -12.16 -0.60 4.10
CA ALA A 2 -12.96 0.64 4.02
C ALA A 2 -12.62 1.66 5.13
N GLN A 3 -12.44 1.19 6.38
CA GLN A 3 -12.01 2.05 7.49
C GLN A 3 -10.66 2.75 7.23
N HIS A 4 -9.63 2.02 6.81
CA HIS A 4 -8.32 2.59 6.51
C HIS A 4 -8.34 3.51 5.28
N VAL A 5 -9.28 3.30 4.35
CA VAL A 5 -9.48 4.19 3.21
C VAL A 5 -10.10 5.51 3.68
N GLU A 6 -11.14 5.47 4.51
CA GLU A 6 -11.73 6.67 5.10
C GLU A 6 -10.75 7.44 5.99
N GLU A 7 -9.91 6.75 6.76
CA GLU A 7 -8.85 7.39 7.54
C GLU A 7 -7.79 8.05 6.64
N ALA A 8 -7.33 7.35 5.60
CA ALA A 8 -6.40 7.92 4.64
C ALA A 8 -6.98 9.15 3.94
N GLU A 9 -8.27 9.12 3.57
CA GLU A 9 -8.96 10.24 2.95
C GLU A 9 -9.06 11.45 3.89
N LYS A 10 -9.38 11.22 5.18
CA LYS A 10 -9.39 12.28 6.20
C LYS A 10 -8.01 12.90 6.43
N LEU A 11 -6.97 12.08 6.35
CA LEU A 11 -5.57 12.50 6.48
C LEU A 11 -5.00 13.12 5.18
N GLY A 12 -5.76 13.08 4.08
CA GLY A 12 -5.29 13.55 2.77
C GLY A 12 -4.18 12.69 2.17
N LEU A 13 -4.09 11.42 2.57
CA LEU A 13 -3.11 10.46 2.06
C LEU A 13 -3.63 9.79 0.79
N ASP A 14 -2.74 9.63 -0.19
CA ASP A 14 -3.01 8.80 -1.37
C ASP A 14 -3.29 7.36 -0.93
N TYR A 15 -4.49 6.87 -1.22
CA TYR A 15 -4.88 5.49 -0.97
C TYR A 15 -5.16 4.75 -2.28
N MET A 16 -5.15 3.42 -2.21
CA MET A 16 -5.54 2.55 -3.32
C MET A 16 -6.30 1.35 -2.80
N ASP A 17 -7.46 1.10 -3.39
CA ASP A 17 -8.31 -0.05 -3.07
C ASP A 17 -7.81 -1.35 -3.73
N VAL A 18 -8.43 -2.47 -3.37
CA VAL A 18 -8.05 -3.80 -3.85
C VAL A 18 -8.24 -3.96 -5.36
N GLU A 19 -9.27 -3.34 -5.94
CA GLU A 19 -9.50 -3.39 -7.39
C GLU A 19 -8.46 -2.56 -8.14
N GLY A 20 -8.12 -1.38 -7.62
CA GLY A 20 -7.02 -0.54 -8.08
C GLY A 20 -5.68 -1.30 -8.09
N LEU A 21 -5.36 -1.98 -6.99
CA LEU A 21 -4.14 -2.80 -6.86
C LEU A 21 -4.12 -3.98 -7.84
N LYS A 22 -5.25 -4.67 -8.04
CA LYS A 22 -5.37 -5.77 -9.02
C LYS A 22 -5.19 -5.27 -10.45
N LYS A 23 -5.83 -4.14 -10.80
CA LYS A 23 -5.70 -3.50 -12.12
C LYS A 23 -4.27 -3.03 -12.38
N MET A 24 -3.58 -2.58 -11.33
CA MET A 24 -2.19 -2.12 -11.41
C MET A 24 -1.18 -3.27 -11.53
N ASN A 25 -1.38 -4.38 -10.82
CA ASN A 25 -0.52 -5.56 -10.92
C ASN A 25 -0.54 -6.17 -12.33
N ASN A 26 -1.74 -6.39 -12.89
CA ASN A 26 -1.92 -7.36 -13.98
C ASN A 26 -1.20 -6.99 -15.30
N LYS A 27 -0.69 -5.76 -15.48
CA LYS A 27 -0.01 -5.38 -16.73
C LYS A 27 1.28 -4.55 -16.61
N ASN A 28 1.52 -3.78 -15.55
CA ASN A 28 2.52 -2.69 -15.64
C ASN A 28 3.58 -2.65 -14.53
N LYS A 29 4.62 -3.50 -14.65
CA LYS A 29 5.87 -3.41 -13.85
C LYS A 29 6.50 -2.00 -13.87
N LYS A 30 6.30 -1.22 -14.93
CA LYS A 30 6.79 0.17 -15.06
C LYS A 30 6.07 1.13 -14.11
N LEU A 31 4.76 0.97 -13.90
CA LEU A 31 3.98 1.82 -13.01
C LEU A 31 4.33 1.52 -11.55
N VAL A 32 4.48 0.24 -11.19
CA VAL A 32 4.93 -0.17 -9.86
C VAL A 32 6.31 0.42 -9.54
N LYS A 33 7.25 0.42 -10.50
CA LYS A 33 8.55 1.09 -10.33
C LYS A 33 8.44 2.62 -10.18
N LYS A 34 7.50 3.28 -10.86
CA LYS A 34 7.26 4.72 -10.70
C LYS A 34 6.67 5.05 -9.33
N LEU A 35 5.69 4.27 -8.87
CA LEU A 35 5.11 4.40 -7.54
C LEU A 35 6.15 4.20 -6.44
N ALA A 36 6.96 3.14 -6.55
CA ALA A 36 8.04 2.90 -5.60
C ALA A 36 9.10 4.03 -5.60
N LYS A 37 9.20 4.83 -6.67
CA LYS A 37 10.02 6.05 -6.67
C LYS A 37 9.28 7.27 -6.12
N LYS A 38 7.96 7.36 -6.30
CA LYS A 38 7.12 8.50 -5.88
C LYS A 38 6.90 8.52 -4.37
N TYR A 39 6.71 7.36 -3.74
CA TYR A 39 6.40 7.25 -2.31
C TYR A 39 7.56 6.61 -1.55
N HIS A 40 7.78 7.06 -0.31
CA HIS A 40 8.83 6.54 0.56
C HIS A 40 8.46 5.18 1.16
N ALA A 41 7.25 5.10 1.69
CA ALA A 41 6.70 3.92 2.33
C ALA A 41 5.33 3.56 1.74
N PHE A 42 4.91 2.32 1.98
CA PHE A 42 3.57 1.83 1.68
C PHE A 42 2.99 1.21 2.93
N LEU A 43 1.70 1.40 3.16
CA LEU A 43 0.97 0.83 4.29
C LEU A 43 -0.13 -0.07 3.74
N ALA A 44 -0.32 -1.22 4.38
CA ALA A 44 -1.34 -2.18 3.96
C ALA A 44 -2.02 -2.81 5.17
N SER A 45 -3.35 -2.85 5.08
CA SER A 45 -4.20 -3.52 6.07
C SER A 45 -4.03 -5.05 6.04
N GLU A 46 -4.29 -5.72 7.16
CA GLU A 46 -4.17 -7.18 7.30
C GLU A 46 -4.89 -8.00 6.21
N ALA A 47 -6.07 -7.55 5.78
CA ALA A 47 -6.86 -8.24 4.77
C ALA A 47 -6.20 -8.20 3.38
N ILE A 48 -5.43 -7.15 3.10
CA ILE A 48 -4.86 -6.87 1.78
C ILE A 48 -3.39 -7.29 1.72
N ILE A 49 -2.64 -7.14 2.81
CA ILE A 49 -1.20 -7.41 2.86
C ILE A 49 -0.86 -8.84 2.42
N LYS A 50 -1.73 -9.81 2.69
CA LYS A 50 -1.56 -11.22 2.27
C LYS A 50 -1.59 -11.39 0.74
N GLN A 51 -2.26 -10.49 0.03
CA GLN A 51 -2.35 -10.49 -1.43
C GLN A 51 -1.17 -9.73 -2.08
N ILE A 52 -0.56 -8.77 -1.37
CA ILE A 52 0.52 -7.94 -1.90
C ILE A 52 1.76 -8.72 -2.35
N PRO A 53 2.27 -9.75 -1.64
CA PRO A 53 3.41 -10.53 -2.13
C PRO A 53 3.15 -11.14 -3.51
N ARG A 54 1.93 -11.63 -3.76
CA ARG A 54 1.53 -12.21 -5.05
C ARG A 54 1.31 -11.14 -6.12
N LEU A 55 0.72 -10.00 -5.74
CA LEU A 55 0.35 -8.95 -6.69
C LEU A 55 1.49 -7.99 -7.01
N LEU A 56 2.26 -7.55 -6.02
CA LEU A 56 3.26 -6.49 -6.19
C LEU A 56 4.66 -6.90 -5.72
N GLY A 57 4.82 -8.12 -5.18
CA GLY A 57 6.07 -8.64 -4.64
C GLY A 57 7.29 -8.40 -5.54
N PRO A 58 7.30 -8.83 -6.82
CA PRO A 58 8.46 -8.65 -7.69
C PRO A 58 8.85 -7.18 -7.94
N GLY A 59 7.89 -6.25 -7.87
CA GLY A 59 8.10 -4.83 -8.12
C GLY A 59 8.52 -4.06 -6.85
N LEU A 60 7.77 -4.21 -5.77
CA LEU A 60 7.99 -3.51 -4.49
C LEU A 60 9.15 -4.09 -3.69
N ASN A 61 9.32 -5.43 -3.68
CA ASN A 61 10.43 -6.08 -2.96
C ASN A 61 11.79 -5.70 -3.57
N LYS A 62 11.86 -5.62 -4.91
CA LYS A 62 13.07 -5.17 -5.61
C LYS A 62 13.41 -3.70 -5.36
N ALA A 63 12.42 -2.89 -4.98
CA ALA A 63 12.63 -1.50 -4.60
C ALA A 63 12.91 -1.32 -3.10
N GLY A 64 12.90 -2.40 -2.30
CA GLY A 64 13.06 -2.33 -0.84
C GLY A 64 11.91 -1.64 -0.11
N LYS A 65 10.75 -1.49 -0.75
CA LYS A 65 9.59 -0.75 -0.23
C LYS A 65 8.40 -1.67 -0.05
N PHE A 66 8.61 -2.75 0.68
CA PHE A 66 7.53 -3.66 1.01
C PHE A 66 6.56 -2.96 1.98
N PRO A 67 5.23 -3.07 1.79
CA PRO A 67 4.31 -2.37 2.66
C PRO A 67 4.36 -2.89 4.09
N THR A 68 4.27 -1.95 5.04
CA THR A 68 4.14 -2.25 6.46
C THR A 68 2.70 -2.65 6.76
N LEU A 69 2.55 -3.60 7.67
CA LEU A 69 1.26 -4.00 8.21
C LEU A 69 0.65 -2.86 9.03
N VAL A 70 -0.63 -2.59 8.78
CA VAL A 70 -1.48 -1.79 9.67
C VAL A 70 -2.60 -2.67 10.21
N SER A 71 -2.67 -2.81 11.52
CA SER A 71 -3.79 -3.45 12.21
C SER A 71 -4.93 -2.44 12.43
N HIS A 72 -6.17 -2.91 12.49
CA HIS A 72 -7.32 -2.09 12.86
C HIS A 72 -7.26 -1.55 14.31
N GLN A 73 -6.36 -2.10 15.14
CA GLN A 73 -6.11 -1.58 16.49
C GLN A 73 -5.18 -0.37 16.51
N GLU A 74 -4.47 -0.10 15.41
CA GLU A 74 -3.51 0.99 15.29
C GLU A 74 -4.07 2.08 14.37
N SER A 75 -3.90 3.34 14.73
CA SER A 75 -4.30 4.45 13.86
C SER A 75 -3.36 4.56 12.65
N LEU A 76 -3.93 4.76 11.46
CA LEU A 76 -3.16 4.95 10.23
C LEU A 76 -2.14 6.09 10.38
N GLU A 77 -2.56 7.19 11.02
CA GLU A 77 -1.73 8.36 11.30
C GLU A 77 -0.48 8.02 12.12
N GLY A 78 -0.64 7.18 13.16
CA GLY A 78 0.48 6.72 13.99
C GLY A 78 1.52 5.98 13.16
N LYS A 79 1.07 5.06 12.30
CA LYS A 79 1.98 4.30 11.43
C LYS A 79 2.67 5.16 10.38
N VAL A 80 1.99 6.17 9.86
CA VAL A 80 2.57 7.12 8.91
C VAL A 80 3.69 7.91 9.59
N ASN A 81 3.53 8.32 10.85
CA ASN A 81 4.57 9.03 11.58
C ASN A 81 5.78 8.14 11.95
N GLU A 82 5.58 6.82 12.04
CA GLU A 82 6.66 5.84 12.32
C GLU A 82 7.48 5.45 11.08
N THR A 83 7.01 5.74 9.85
CA THR A 83 7.60 5.20 8.61
C THR A 83 8.16 6.28 7.68
#